data_AF-D7FY54-F1
#
_entry.id   AF-D7FY54-F1
#
_cell.length_a   1.000
_cell.length_b   1.000
_cell.length_c   1.000
_cell.angle_alpha   90.00
_cell.angle_beta   90.00
_cell.angle_gamma   90.00
#
_symmetry.space_group_name_H-M   'P 1'
#
loop_
_entity.id
_entity.type
_entity.pdbx_description
1 polymer ?
#
loop_
_entity_poly.entity_id
_entity_poly.type
_entity_poly.pdbx_seq_one_letter_code
_entity_poly.pdbx_strand_id
1 'polypeptide(L)'
;MVQVERIPFHPRKSVIRDETLAEFIRAGITGTLTEVPGIGVATKKALAEGDEPIKTTHQLFGKFLALSPDEPDCEEHCNSFKFWLQDKNVGNGQLNSIVEAIAEKAQTWIPGVYDADTFKEKV
;
A
#
# COMPACT_ATOMS: atom_id res chain seq x y z
N MET A 1 18.34 15.49 -10.39
CA MET A 1 17.25 14.71 -9.76
C MET A 1 16.00 14.95 -10.60
N VAL A 2 15.45 13.92 -11.24
CA VAL A 2 14.17 14.05 -11.94
C VAL A 2 13.09 14.06 -10.85
N GLN A 3 12.32 15.14 -10.73
CA GLN A 3 11.14 15.13 -9.86
C GLN A 3 10.15 14.14 -10.47
N VAL A 4 9.94 13.00 -9.79
CA VAL A 4 8.87 12.07 -10.15
C VAL A 4 7.57 12.72 -9.70
N GLU A 5 6.62 12.87 -10.62
CA GLU A 5 5.29 13.36 -10.30
C GLU A 5 4.66 12.45 -9.24
N ARG A 6 4.24 13.05 -8.13
CA ARG A 6 3.55 12.35 -7.05
C ARG A 6 2.12 12.10 -7.49
N ILE A 7 1.76 10.83 -7.67
CA ILE A 7 0.42 10.44 -8.14
C ILE A 7 -0.37 9.95 -6.92
N PRO A 8 -1.40 10.69 -6.47
CA PRO A 8 -2.21 10.29 -5.31
C PRO A 8 -2.82 8.90 -5.47
N PHE A 9 -3.04 8.22 -4.36
CA PHE A 9 -3.77 6.96 -4.30
C PHE A 9 -5.23 7.18 -4.66
N HIS A 10 -5.82 6.18 -5.31
CA HIS A 10 -7.27 6.09 -5.48
C HIS A 10 -7.64 4.61 -5.59
N PRO A 11 -8.58 4.10 -4.77
CA PRO A 11 -8.91 2.66 -4.73
C PRO A 11 -9.37 2.14 -6.10
N ARG A 12 -10.25 2.88 -6.79
CA ARG A 12 -10.71 2.55 -8.16
C ARG A 12 -9.62 2.50 -9.25
N LYS A 13 -8.39 2.93 -8.96
CA LYS A 13 -7.23 2.79 -9.87
C LYS A 13 -6.38 1.55 -9.54
N SER A 14 -6.79 0.75 -8.56
CA SER A 14 -6.24 -0.59 -8.34
C SER A 14 -6.68 -1.52 -9.45
N VAL A 15 -5.82 -2.48 -9.77
CA VAL A 15 -6.07 -3.55 -10.73
C VAL A 15 -6.22 -4.92 -10.06
N ILE A 16 -6.37 -4.96 -8.72
CA ILE A 16 -6.63 -6.20 -7.99
C ILE A 16 -8.04 -6.67 -8.33
N ARG A 17 -8.20 -7.98 -8.48
CA ARG A 17 -9.53 -8.60 -8.58
C ARG A 17 -10.11 -8.77 -7.17
N ASP A 18 -11.38 -8.45 -6.99
CA ASP A 18 -12.08 -8.55 -5.70
C ASP A 18 -11.86 -9.89 -4.99
N GLU A 19 -11.85 -11.00 -5.74
CA GLU A 19 -11.57 -12.34 -5.22
C GLU A 19 -10.16 -12.44 -4.60
N THR A 20 -9.14 -11.98 -5.33
CA THR A 20 -7.74 -11.96 -4.85
C THR A 20 -7.59 -11.07 -3.62
N LEU A 21 -8.25 -9.91 -3.61
CA LEU A 21 -8.25 -9.03 -2.44
C LEU A 21 -8.92 -9.70 -1.24
N ALA A 22 -10.09 -10.30 -1.43
CA ALA A 22 -10.83 -10.98 -0.37
C ALA A 22 -10.09 -12.20 0.19
N GLU A 23 -9.35 -12.94 -0.66
CA GLU A 23 -8.48 -14.03 -0.22
C GLU A 23 -7.32 -13.51 0.63
N PHE A 24 -6.63 -12.45 0.19
CA PHE A 24 -5.56 -11.82 0.96
C PHE A 24 -6.05 -11.30 2.32
N ILE A 25 -7.23 -10.66 2.35
CA ILE A 25 -7.87 -10.17 3.58
C ILE A 25 -8.18 -11.30 4.55
N ARG A 26 -8.50 -12.51 4.08
CA ARG A 26 -8.77 -13.68 4.94
C ARG A 26 -7.52 -14.44 5.37
N ALA A 27 -6.47 -14.42 4.56
CA ALA A 27 -5.24 -15.18 4.82
C ALA A 27 -4.43 -14.65 6.02
N GLY A 28 -3.66 -15.49 6.70
CA GLY A 28 -2.69 -15.02 7.69
C GLY A 28 -1.48 -14.34 7.03
N ILE A 29 -0.92 -13.31 7.66
CA ILE A 29 0.36 -12.72 7.22
C ILE A 29 1.50 -13.60 7.70
N THR A 30 2.36 -14.03 6.76
CA THR A 30 3.48 -14.95 7.07
C THR A 30 4.82 -14.24 7.09
N GLY A 31 4.86 -12.97 6.66
CA GLY A 31 6.09 -12.23 6.44
C GLY A 31 6.65 -12.39 5.02
N THR A 32 5.92 -13.05 4.12
CA THR A 32 6.31 -13.24 2.72
C THR A 32 5.78 -12.10 1.86
N LEU A 33 6.64 -11.18 1.42
CA LEU A 33 6.21 -9.99 0.67
C LEU A 33 5.36 -10.28 -0.58
N THR A 34 5.61 -11.39 -1.29
CA THR A 34 4.87 -11.78 -2.49
C THR A 34 3.46 -12.30 -2.20
N GLU A 35 3.07 -12.41 -0.93
CA GLU A 35 1.68 -12.70 -0.53
C GLU A 35 0.78 -11.47 -0.71
N VAL A 36 1.36 -10.26 -0.77
CA VAL A 36 0.63 -9.00 -1.01
C VAL A 36 0.36 -8.85 -2.51
N PRO A 37 -0.91 -8.70 -2.94
CA PRO A 37 -1.25 -8.41 -4.33
C PRO A 37 -0.48 -7.20 -4.88
N GLY A 38 0.10 -7.36 -6.07
CA GLY A 38 0.93 -6.34 -6.71
C GLY A 38 2.42 -6.38 -6.35
N ILE A 39 2.84 -7.23 -5.41
CA ILE A 39 4.27 -7.43 -5.09
C ILE A 39 4.84 -8.64 -5.83
N GLY A 40 5.48 -8.37 -6.97
CA GLY A 40 6.31 -9.34 -7.69
C GLY A 40 7.79 -9.29 -7.30
N VAL A 41 8.62 -10.04 -8.01
CA VAL A 41 10.08 -10.11 -7.80
C VAL A 41 10.75 -8.74 -7.87
N ALA A 42 10.36 -7.91 -8.85
CA ALA A 42 10.92 -6.57 -9.03
C ALA A 42 10.57 -5.64 -7.86
N THR A 43 9.30 -5.62 -7.44
CA THR A 43 8.84 -4.84 -6.29
C THR A 43 9.53 -5.28 -5.00
N LYS A 44 9.63 -6.59 -4.77
CA LYS A 44 10.35 -7.15 -3.60
C LYS A 44 11.81 -6.71 -3.58
N LYS A 45 12.49 -6.70 -4.74
CA LYS A 45 13.87 -6.22 -4.86
C LYS A 45 13.97 -4.73 -4.52
N ALA A 46 13.11 -3.89 -5.11
CA ALA A 46 13.07 -2.45 -4.86
C ALA A 46 12.81 -2.12 -3.37
N LEU A 47 11.90 -2.84 -2.73
CA LEU A 47 11.61 -2.70 -1.30
C LEU A 47 12.83 -3.02 -0.41
N ALA A 48 13.65 -4.00 -0.82
CA ALA A 48 14.82 -4.44 -0.05
C ALA A 48 16.07 -3.55 -0.22
N GLU A 49 16.04 -2.55 -1.11
CA GLU A 49 17.15 -1.62 -1.38
C GLU A 49 17.03 -0.31 -0.58
N GLY A 50 18.11 0.48 -0.48
CA GLY A 50 18.12 1.80 0.17
C GLY A 50 18.23 1.78 1.71
N ASP A 51 18.06 2.95 2.32
CA ASP A 51 18.33 3.18 3.76
C ASP A 51 17.31 2.52 4.69
N GLU A 52 16.10 2.27 4.19
CA GLU A 52 15.01 1.61 4.91
C GLU A 52 14.57 0.34 4.16
N PRO A 53 15.32 -0.77 4.27
CA PRO A 53 15.02 -2.00 3.53
C PRO A 53 13.85 -2.76 4.16
N ILE A 54 12.82 -3.01 3.36
CA ILE A 54 11.67 -3.86 3.73
C ILE A 54 11.87 -5.24 3.13
N LYS A 55 11.94 -6.26 4.00
CA LYS A 55 12.21 -7.65 3.63
C LYS A 55 11.04 -8.59 3.95
N THR A 56 10.12 -8.16 4.81
CA THR A 56 8.96 -8.95 5.22
C THR A 56 7.67 -8.15 5.15
N THR A 57 6.54 -8.84 5.01
CA THR A 57 5.22 -8.20 5.03
C THR A 57 4.93 -7.51 6.37
N HIS A 58 5.42 -8.04 7.49
CA HIS A 58 5.30 -7.39 8.80
C HIS A 58 5.95 -6.00 8.81
N GLN A 59 7.14 -5.87 8.22
CA GLN A 59 7.82 -4.58 8.11
C GLN A 59 7.07 -3.63 7.18
N LEU A 60 6.46 -4.15 6.10
CA LEU A 60 5.64 -3.35 5.20
C LEU A 60 4.40 -2.78 5.90
N PHE A 61 3.70 -3.60 6.69
CA PHE A 61 2.61 -3.13 7.56
C PHE A 61 3.09 -2.13 8.59
N GLY A 62 4.21 -2.39 9.26
CA GLY A 62 4.83 -1.45 10.20
C GLY A 62 5.12 -0.09 9.54
N LYS A 63 5.62 -0.11 8.29
CA LYS A 63 5.85 1.12 7.53
C LYS A 63 4.55 1.85 7.20
N PHE A 64 3.54 1.13 6.73
CA PHE A 64 2.23 1.71 6.47
C PHE A 64 1.70 2.41 7.73
N LEU A 65 1.66 1.72 8.87
CA LEU A 65 1.17 2.28 10.13
C LEU A 65 2.00 3.47 10.63
N ALA A 66 3.33 3.43 10.45
CA ALA A 66 4.22 4.52 10.84
C ALA A 66 4.04 5.81 10.00
N LEU A 67 3.35 5.73 8.87
CA LEU A 67 3.00 6.89 8.02
C LEU A 67 1.56 7.39 8.29
N SER A 68 0.89 6.88 9.32
CA SER A 68 -0.42 7.40 9.72
C SER A 68 -0.29 8.85 10.21
N PRO A 69 -1.16 9.76 9.75
CA PRO A 69 -1.14 11.17 10.19
C PRO A 69 -1.54 11.30 11.67
N ASP A 70 -1.22 12.44 12.28
CA ASP A 70 -1.54 12.73 13.68
C ASP A 70 -3.06 12.75 13.94
N GLU A 71 -3.82 13.26 12.97
CA GLU A 71 -5.28 13.23 12.95
C GLU A 71 -5.77 12.19 11.93
N PRO A 72 -6.80 11.37 12.23
CA PRO A 72 -7.27 10.34 11.31
C PRO A 72 -7.71 10.89 9.94
N ASP A 73 -6.88 10.68 8.92
CA ASP A 73 -7.17 10.99 7.52
C ASP A 73 -6.72 9.83 6.63
N CYS A 74 -7.70 9.10 6.10
CA CYS A 74 -7.49 7.96 5.23
C CYS A 74 -6.83 8.33 3.89
N GLU A 75 -7.19 9.47 3.31
CA GLU A 75 -6.64 9.91 2.02
C GLU A 75 -5.18 10.29 2.18
N GLU A 76 -4.86 11.09 3.20
CA GLU A 76 -3.48 11.47 3.51
C GLU A 76 -2.60 10.26 3.85
N HIS A 77 -3.13 9.31 4.63
CA HIS A 77 -2.40 8.10 5.02
C HIS A 77 -2.04 7.24 3.80
N CYS A 78 -3.02 6.92 2.95
CA CYS A 78 -2.80 6.14 1.74
C CYS A 78 -1.89 6.87 0.73
N ASN A 79 -2.03 8.19 0.60
CA ASN A 79 -1.16 9.02 -0.23
C ASN A 79 0.29 8.98 0.26
N SER A 80 0.51 9.15 1.57
CA SER A 80 1.84 9.11 2.18
C SER A 80 2.53 7.76 1.94
N PHE A 81 1.80 6.66 2.10
CA PHE A 81 2.33 5.33 1.81
C PHE A 81 2.63 5.13 0.32
N LYS A 82 1.75 5.60 -0.58
CA LYS A 82 1.98 5.52 -2.02
C LYS A 82 3.20 6.32 -2.46
N PHE A 83 3.37 7.54 -1.96
CA PHE A 83 4.52 8.39 -2.26
C PHE A 83 5.81 7.75 -1.77
N TRP A 84 5.80 7.15 -0.59
CA TRP A 84 6.94 6.37 -0.10
C TRP A 84 7.27 5.20 -1.03
N LEU A 85 6.27 4.46 -1.55
CA LEU A 85 6.52 3.41 -2.55
C LEU A 85 7.08 3.95 -3.88
N GLN A 86 6.65 5.15 -4.31
CA GLN A 86 7.23 5.83 -5.49
C GLN A 86 8.71 6.17 -5.24
N ASP A 87 9.04 6.69 -4.06
CA ASP A 87 10.42 7.01 -3.67
C ASP A 87 11.30 5.76 -3.58
N LYS A 88 10.70 4.60 -3.26
CA LYS A 88 11.33 3.26 -3.33
C LYS A 88 11.44 2.72 -4.75
N ASN A 89 11.06 3.49 -5.77
CA ASN A 89 11.11 3.12 -7.19
C ASN A 89 10.28 1.86 -7.52
N VAL A 90 9.17 1.64 -6.81
CA VAL A 90 8.20 0.59 -7.16
C VAL A 90 7.41 1.02 -8.39
N GLY A 91 7.19 0.09 -9.33
CA GLY A 91 6.52 0.40 -10.60
C GLY A 91 5.11 0.96 -10.42
N ASN A 92 4.84 2.11 -11.07
CA ASN A 92 3.60 2.89 -10.92
C ASN A 92 2.29 2.10 -11.09
N GLY A 93 2.27 1.09 -11.99
CA GLY A 93 1.07 0.31 -12.27
C GLY A 93 0.58 -0.57 -11.11
N GLN A 94 1.46 -0.91 -10.15
CA GLN A 94 1.11 -1.79 -9.02
C GLN A 94 0.86 -1.03 -7.72
N LEU A 95 1.14 0.28 -7.68
CA LEU A 95 1.11 1.06 -6.45
C LEU A 95 -0.27 1.14 -5.80
N ASN A 96 -1.32 1.40 -6.59
CA ASN A 96 -2.67 1.46 -6.02
C ASN A 96 -3.09 0.11 -5.45
N SER A 97 -2.74 -0.97 -6.14
CA SER A 97 -3.01 -2.33 -5.69
C SER A 97 -2.30 -2.67 -4.38
N ILE A 98 -1.02 -2.33 -4.26
CA ILE A 98 -0.28 -2.56 -3.01
C ILE A 98 -0.89 -1.74 -1.86
N VAL A 99 -1.23 -0.48 -2.10
CA VAL A 99 -1.82 0.41 -1.07
C VAL A 99 -3.19 -0.11 -0.65
N GLU A 100 -4.07 -0.43 -1.59
CA GLU A 100 -5.41 -0.97 -1.32
C GLU A 100 -5.33 -2.27 -0.53
N ALA A 101 -4.51 -3.23 -0.97
CA ALA A 101 -4.36 -4.50 -0.27
C ALA A 101 -3.91 -4.32 1.19
N ILE A 102 -2.89 -3.49 1.42
CA ILE A 102 -2.37 -3.23 2.76
C ILE A 102 -3.40 -2.48 3.61
N ALA A 103 -4.07 -1.46 3.07
CA ALA A 103 -5.02 -0.64 3.82
C ALA A 103 -6.28 -1.44 4.21
N GLU A 104 -6.87 -2.18 3.26
CA GLU A 104 -8.01 -3.07 3.50
C GLU A 104 -7.68 -4.14 4.55
N LYS A 105 -6.48 -4.71 4.47
CA LYS A 105 -6.04 -5.68 5.47
C LYS A 105 -5.85 -5.05 6.85
N ALA A 106 -5.21 -3.88 6.91
CA ALA A 106 -4.96 -3.18 8.17
C ALA A 106 -6.28 -2.80 8.86
N GLN A 107 -7.30 -2.39 8.10
CA GLN A 107 -8.65 -2.10 8.59
C GLN A 107 -9.28 -3.28 9.35
N THR A 108 -8.95 -4.52 9.00
CA THR A 108 -9.48 -5.70 9.71
C THR A 108 -8.94 -5.87 11.14
N TRP A 109 -7.80 -5.26 11.46
CA TRP A 109 -7.19 -5.33 12.79
C TRP A 109 -7.25 -3.99 13.55
N ILE A 110 -7.26 -2.88 12.82
CA ILE A 110 -7.27 -1.51 13.36
C ILE A 110 -8.38 -0.73 12.65
N PRO A 111 -9.65 -0.86 13.11
CA PRO A 111 -10.76 -0.16 12.50
C PRO A 111 -10.57 1.36 12.54
N GLY A 112 -10.83 2.01 11.41
CA GLY A 112 -10.73 3.46 11.24
C GLY A 112 -9.46 3.94 10.52
N VAL A 113 -8.54 3.01 10.20
CA VAL A 113 -7.32 3.32 9.43
C VAL A 113 -7.62 3.47 7.93
N TYR A 114 -8.66 2.81 7.42
CA TYR A 114 -9.01 2.89 6.02
C TYR A 114 -10.52 2.84 5.77
N ASP A 115 -10.98 3.69 4.86
CA ASP A 115 -12.34 3.73 4.34
C ASP A 115 -12.31 4.11 2.85
N ALA A 116 -12.68 3.16 1.99
CA ALA A 116 -12.72 3.37 0.55
C ALA A 116 -13.73 4.45 0.14
N ASP A 117 -14.81 4.66 0.91
CA ASP A 117 -15.86 5.63 0.61
C ASP A 117 -15.41 7.08 0.85
N THR A 118 -14.31 7.27 1.58
CA THR A 118 -13.68 8.60 1.78
C THR A 118 -13.11 9.16 0.46
N PHE A 119 -12.76 8.30 -0.50
CA PHE A 119 -12.19 8.70 -1.79
C PHE A 119 -13.30 9.06 -2.77
N LYS A 120 -13.73 10.33 -2.75
CA LYS A 120 -14.71 10.87 -3.71
C LYS A 120 -14.15 10.84 -5.13
N GLU A 121 -14.99 10.47 -6.10
CA GLU A 121 -14.69 10.76 -7.51
C GLU A 121 -14.60 12.27 -7.67
N LYS A 122 -13.42 12.76 -8.06
CA LYS A 122 -13.36 14.05 -8.75
C LYS A 122 -13.97 13.83 -10.14
N VAL A 123 -15.23 14.23 -10.27
CA VAL A 123 -15.95 14.36 -11.56
C VAL A 123 -15.12 15.18 -12.53
#